data_AF-A0A9Q3FAV8-F1
#
_entry.id   AF-A0A9Q3FAV8-F1
#
_cell.length_a   1.000
_cell.length_b   1.000
_cell.length_c   1.000
_cell.angle_alpha   90.00
_cell.angle_beta   90.00
_cell.angle_gamma   90.00
#
_symmetry.space_group_name_H-M   'P 1'
#
loop_
_entity.id
_entity.type
_entity.pdbx_description
1 polymer ?
#
loop_
_entity_poly.entity_id
_entity_poly.type
_entity_poly.pdbx_seq_one_letter_code
_entity_poly.pdbx_strand_id
1 'polypeptide(L)'
;MNEKLADPRDIAIIPILDGTNYGHWSLRMKIQLRSKDLLDVCEKTVPHDANTTVTNKWCKASYEAVNLITSRMSELVFQEVVNPETIEKAHLLWTKITERYASKRAVNRGRVWMDWQRVVYDGNLQNYIHNCRKMTMELEAVNIIIPKDLLSFSLLGKLADDPDLHQFVENLTLNEDLIEKPEEILIRLQDYVSLPKNSKQIQNQSAMALVSTAEEPYKIIYCCKNGRHNNKCNTHKKEECWIENPALRPIRNE
;
A
#
# COMPACT_ATOMS: atom_id res chain seq x y z
N MET A 1 15.75 0.43 42.30
CA MET A 1 16.15 0.36 40.88
C MET A 1 14.98 -0.29 40.15
N ASN A 2 14.04 0.51 39.64
CA ASN A 2 12.86 -0.03 38.96
C ASN A 2 13.24 -0.31 37.51
N GLU A 3 13.61 -1.56 37.24
CA GLU A 3 13.65 -2.10 35.88
C GLU A 3 12.20 -2.11 35.38
N LYS A 4 11.81 -1.06 34.64
CA LYS A 4 10.55 -1.10 33.88
C LYS A 4 10.73 -2.22 32.86
N LEU A 5 10.18 -3.41 33.17
CA LEU A 5 9.92 -4.41 32.16
C LEU A 5 9.20 -3.71 31.00
N ALA A 6 9.73 -3.86 29.79
CA ALA A 6 9.06 -3.38 28.59
C ALA A 6 7.61 -3.89 28.60
N ASP A 7 6.66 -3.00 28.32
CA ASP A 7 5.24 -3.38 28.26
C ASP A 7 5.12 -4.49 27.20
N PRO A 8 4.46 -5.62 27.49
CA PRO A 8 4.24 -6.69 26.51
C PRO A 8 3.65 -6.19 25.18
N ARG A 9 2.95 -5.05 25.21
CA ARG A 9 2.39 -4.37 24.03
C ARG A 9 3.46 -3.75 23.11
N ASP A 10 4.63 -3.38 23.63
CA ASP A 10 5.72 -2.78 22.84
C ASP A 10 6.41 -3.82 21.93
N ILE A 11 6.38 -5.11 22.31
CA ILE A 11 7.00 -6.21 21.57
C ILE A 11 6.02 -6.86 20.56
N ALA A 12 4.72 -6.80 20.84
CA ALA A 12 3.68 -7.45 20.03
C ALA A 12 3.51 -6.87 18.61
N ILE A 13 4.09 -5.70 18.34
CA ILE A 13 3.90 -4.95 17.08
C ILE A 13 4.89 -5.37 15.98
N ILE A 14 6.02 -5.98 16.33
CA ILE A 14 7.04 -6.42 15.36
C ILE A 14 6.59 -7.78 14.79
N PRO A 15 6.46 -8.01 13.48
CA PRO A 15 6.11 -9.35 12.98
C PRO A 15 7.16 -10.40 13.37
N ILE A 16 6.84 -11.68 13.25
CA ILE A 16 7.85 -12.76 13.34
C ILE A 16 8.59 -12.80 12.00
N LEU A 17 9.92 -12.76 12.01
CA LEU A 17 10.73 -12.96 10.80
C LEU A 17 10.56 -14.41 10.31
N ASP A 18 10.01 -14.57 9.11
CA ASP A 18 9.71 -15.88 8.50
C ASP A 18 10.48 -16.15 7.19
N GLY A 19 11.35 -15.21 6.81
CA GLY A 19 12.15 -15.25 5.58
C GLY A 19 11.47 -14.62 4.35
N THR A 20 10.21 -14.21 4.45
CA THR A 20 9.44 -13.56 3.38
C THR A 20 9.07 -12.10 3.67
N ASN A 21 9.35 -11.63 4.88
CA ASN A 21 8.90 -10.34 5.40
C ASN A 21 10.05 -9.50 5.98
N TYR A 22 11.27 -9.68 5.48
CA TYR A 22 12.46 -9.03 6.04
C TYR A 22 12.39 -7.50 5.97
N GLY A 23 11.96 -6.92 4.85
CA GLY A 23 11.78 -5.49 4.68
C GLY A 23 10.85 -4.91 5.76
N HIS A 24 9.67 -5.53 5.96
CA HIS A 24 8.74 -5.10 7.00
C HIS A 24 9.27 -5.32 8.42
N TRP A 25 9.82 -6.49 8.69
CA TRP A 25 10.37 -6.87 9.99
C TRP A 25 11.54 -5.97 10.39
N SER A 26 12.48 -5.73 9.48
CA SER A 26 13.73 -5.01 9.76
C SER A 26 13.48 -3.55 10.13
N LEU A 27 12.53 -2.87 9.48
CA LEU A 27 12.17 -1.50 9.85
C LEU A 27 11.62 -1.43 11.28
N ARG A 28 10.69 -2.32 11.64
CA ARG A 28 10.13 -2.35 12.99
C ARG A 28 11.16 -2.76 14.04
N MET A 29 12.02 -3.72 13.73
CA MET A 29 13.11 -4.15 14.61
C MET A 29 14.13 -3.02 14.83
N LYS A 30 14.51 -2.27 13.78
CA LYS A 30 15.40 -1.10 13.92
C LYS A 30 14.80 -0.02 14.80
N ILE A 31 13.51 0.26 14.69
CA ILE A 31 12.80 1.21 15.57
C ILE A 31 12.90 0.75 17.03
N GLN A 32 12.63 -0.53 17.29
CA GLN A 32 12.69 -1.08 18.64
C GLN A 32 14.12 -1.04 19.21
N LEU A 33 15.12 -1.45 18.43
CA LEU A 33 16.52 -1.39 18.84
C LEU A 33 16.96 0.04 19.14
N ARG A 34 16.55 1.03 18.34
CA ARG A 34 16.84 2.45 18.60
C ARG A 34 16.20 2.95 19.87
N SER A 35 14.95 2.58 20.15
CA SER A 35 14.25 3.00 21.37
C SER A 35 14.95 2.53 22.66
N LYS A 36 15.82 1.53 22.55
CA LYS A 36 16.58 0.93 23.65
C LYS A 36 18.09 1.22 23.58
N ASP A 37 18.53 2.07 22.65
CA ASP A 37 19.96 2.34 22.40
C ASP A 37 20.80 1.10 22.03
N LEU A 38 20.17 0.10 21.37
CA LEU A 38 20.78 -1.18 21.01
C LEU A 38 21.14 -1.30 19.52
N LEU A 39 20.77 -0.33 18.68
CA LEU A 39 21.02 -0.44 17.23
C LEU A 39 22.53 -0.44 16.90
N ASP A 40 23.30 0.37 17.62
CA ASP A 40 24.74 0.55 17.33
C ASP A 40 25.53 -0.75 17.46
N VAL A 41 25.20 -1.62 18.43
CA VAL A 41 25.87 -2.92 18.59
C VAL A 41 25.51 -3.93 17.51
N CYS A 42 24.47 -3.66 16.71
CA CYS A 42 24.07 -4.46 15.55
C CYS A 42 24.76 -3.97 14.27
N GLU A 43 24.89 -2.66 14.08
CA GLU A 43 25.40 -2.08 12.83
C GLU A 43 26.93 -1.85 12.86
N LYS A 44 27.57 -1.86 14.03
CA LYS A 44 29.00 -1.57 14.21
C LYS A 44 29.70 -2.69 14.97
N THR A 45 31.02 -2.77 14.79
CA THR A 45 31.90 -3.58 15.64
C THR A 45 32.26 -2.82 16.92
N VAL A 46 32.72 -3.56 17.94
CA VAL A 46 33.31 -2.96 19.16
C VAL A 46 34.42 -1.99 18.73
N PRO A 47 34.50 -0.77 19.31
CA PRO A 47 35.59 0.16 19.02
C PRO A 47 36.96 -0.47 19.29
N HIS A 48 37.91 -0.28 18.38
CA HIS A 48 39.22 -0.94 18.43
C HIS A 48 40.05 -0.58 19.68
N ASP A 49 39.89 0.64 20.16
CA ASP A 49 40.56 1.24 21.32
C ASP A 49 39.69 1.22 22.60
N ALA A 50 38.63 0.41 22.63
CA ALA A 50 37.75 0.30 23.78
C ALA A 50 38.48 -0.25 25.01
N ASN A 51 38.35 0.46 26.14
CA ASN A 51 38.75 -0.09 27.43
C ASN A 51 37.80 -1.21 27.91
N THR A 52 38.18 -1.90 28.98
CA THR A 52 37.39 -3.01 29.54
C THR A 52 35.97 -2.62 29.92
N THR A 53 35.76 -1.40 30.45
CA THR A 53 34.43 -0.91 30.85
C THR A 53 33.52 -0.72 29.63
N VAL A 54 34.04 -0.11 28.56
CA VAL A 54 33.32 0.09 27.30
C VAL A 54 33.00 -1.26 26.66
N THR A 55 33.98 -2.17 26.63
CA THR A 55 33.82 -3.52 26.09
C THR A 55 32.73 -4.30 26.82
N ASN A 56 32.72 -4.29 28.17
CA ASN A 56 31.69 -4.96 28.96
C ASN A 56 30.30 -4.38 28.74
N LYS A 57 30.18 -3.04 28.65
CA LYS A 57 28.90 -2.38 28.32
C LYS A 57 28.43 -2.78 26.93
N TRP A 58 29.34 -2.85 25.96
CA TRP A 58 29.05 -3.27 24.59
C TRP A 58 28.57 -4.73 24.53
N CYS A 59 29.26 -5.66 25.22
CA CYS A 59 28.85 -7.06 25.30
C CYS A 59 27.45 -7.21 25.92
N LYS A 60 27.16 -6.48 27.01
CA LYS A 60 25.83 -6.52 27.63
C LYS A 60 24.74 -6.05 26.67
N ALA A 61 24.97 -4.93 25.98
CA ALA A 61 24.04 -4.43 24.97
C ALA A 61 23.90 -5.41 23.78
N SER A 62 25.00 -6.07 23.38
CA SER A 62 24.98 -7.13 22.36
C SER A 62 24.06 -8.29 22.76
N TYR A 63 24.15 -8.77 24.01
CA TYR A 63 23.29 -9.85 24.49
C TYR A 63 21.80 -9.44 24.53
N GLU A 64 21.51 -8.20 24.96
CA GLU A 64 20.13 -7.69 24.97
C GLU A 64 19.57 -7.59 23.54
N ALA A 65 20.37 -7.10 22.58
CA ALA A 65 19.98 -7.02 21.18
C ALA A 65 19.75 -8.41 20.57
N VAL A 66 20.62 -9.39 20.84
CA VAL A 66 20.44 -10.78 20.37
C VAL A 66 19.15 -11.38 20.93
N ASN A 67 18.91 -11.22 22.24
CA ASN A 67 17.69 -11.73 22.87
C ASN A 67 16.43 -11.11 22.25
N LEU A 68 16.43 -9.80 22.01
CA LEU A 68 15.31 -9.12 21.36
C LEU A 68 15.09 -9.61 19.92
N ILE A 69 16.16 -9.72 19.12
CA ILE A 69 16.09 -10.16 17.73
C ILE A 69 15.57 -11.60 17.65
N THR A 70 16.13 -12.51 18.45
CA THR A 70 15.76 -13.93 18.48
C THR A 70 14.33 -14.18 18.99
N SER A 71 13.80 -13.29 19.84
CA SER A 71 12.40 -13.36 20.28
C SER A 71 11.37 -13.09 19.16
N ARG A 72 11.80 -12.47 18.04
CA ARG A 72 10.94 -12.11 16.90
C ARG A 72 11.38 -12.78 15.58
N MET A 73 11.85 -14.02 15.65
CA MET A 73 12.10 -14.85 14.46
C MET A 73 11.43 -16.21 14.58
N SER A 74 11.12 -16.81 13.44
CA SER A 74 10.60 -18.18 13.38
C SER A 74 11.71 -19.20 13.66
N GLU A 75 11.32 -20.43 14.00
CA GLU A 75 12.25 -21.55 14.20
C GLU A 75 13.16 -21.78 12.99
N LEU A 76 12.59 -21.71 11.77
CA LEU A 76 13.35 -21.85 10.53
C LEU A 76 14.45 -20.79 10.43
N VAL A 77 14.10 -19.53 10.66
CA VAL A 77 15.06 -18.43 10.59
C VAL A 77 16.13 -18.58 11.68
N PHE A 78 15.72 -18.95 12.90
CA PHE A 78 16.62 -19.20 14.02
C PHE A 78 17.71 -20.22 13.63
N GLN A 79 17.32 -21.36 13.06
CA GLN A 79 18.26 -22.40 12.62
C GLN A 79 19.20 -21.95 11.49
N GLU A 80 18.77 -21.03 10.62
CA GLU A 80 19.63 -20.50 9.55
C GLU A 80 20.69 -19.52 10.08
N VAL A 81 20.35 -18.67 11.07
CA VAL A 81 21.20 -17.53 11.46
C VAL A 81 21.87 -17.66 12.83
N VAL A 82 21.28 -18.39 13.78
CA VAL A 82 21.81 -18.52 15.14
C VAL A 82 22.76 -19.72 15.23
N ASN A 83 23.99 -19.48 15.65
CA ASN A 83 25.03 -20.50 15.84
C ASN A 83 26.03 -20.03 16.93
N PRO A 84 27.05 -20.84 17.31
CA PRO A 84 28.02 -20.43 18.34
C PRO A 84 28.78 -19.13 18.05
N GLU A 85 28.85 -18.69 16.79
CA GLU A 85 29.52 -17.45 16.41
C GLU A 85 28.60 -16.22 16.58
N THR A 86 27.30 -16.37 16.35
CA THR A 86 26.33 -15.26 16.33
C THR A 86 25.53 -15.10 17.62
N ILE A 87 25.42 -16.15 18.45
CA ILE A 87 24.57 -16.20 19.65
C ILE A 87 24.92 -15.14 20.72
N GLU A 88 26.13 -14.59 20.69
CA GLU A 88 26.61 -13.56 21.62
C GLU A 88 26.92 -12.22 20.94
N LYS A 89 26.94 -12.20 19.62
CA LYS A 89 27.47 -11.08 18.81
C LYS A 89 26.36 -10.51 17.94
N ALA A 90 25.67 -9.49 18.44
CA ALA A 90 24.58 -8.81 17.76
C ALA A 90 24.97 -8.35 16.35
N HIS A 91 26.18 -7.81 16.18
CA HIS A 91 26.69 -7.40 14.88
C HIS A 91 26.77 -8.56 13.88
N LEU A 92 27.29 -9.72 14.29
CA LEU A 92 27.39 -10.90 13.41
C LEU A 92 26.02 -11.50 13.12
N LEU A 93 25.14 -11.56 14.11
CA LEU A 93 23.76 -12.02 13.93
C LEU A 93 23.02 -11.12 12.93
N TRP A 94 23.07 -9.81 13.13
CA TRP A 94 22.42 -8.81 12.27
C TRP A 94 22.96 -8.87 10.84
N THR A 95 24.30 -8.97 10.71
CA THR A 95 24.96 -9.13 9.40
C THR A 95 24.47 -10.38 8.69
N LYS A 96 24.46 -11.54 9.37
CA LYS A 96 24.02 -12.81 8.79
C LYS A 96 22.55 -12.79 8.36
N ILE A 97 21.66 -12.20 9.16
CA ILE A 97 20.25 -11.99 8.79
C ILE A 97 20.15 -11.12 7.52
N THR A 98 20.87 -10.00 7.49
CA THR A 98 20.88 -9.06 6.36
C THR A 98 21.42 -9.73 5.09
N GLU A 99 22.53 -10.46 5.19
CA GLU A 99 23.13 -11.21 4.08
C GLU A 99 22.24 -12.32 3.55
N ARG A 100 21.37 -12.88 4.39
CA ARG A 100 20.44 -13.95 4.01
C ARG A 100 19.20 -13.40 3.30
N TYR A 101 18.56 -12.38 3.87
CA TYR A 101 17.23 -11.94 3.44
C TYR A 101 17.22 -10.59 2.70
N ALA A 102 18.18 -9.69 2.98
CA ALA A 102 18.37 -8.42 2.27
C ALA A 102 19.41 -8.50 1.13
N SER A 103 19.90 -9.71 0.84
CA SER A 103 20.95 -9.90 -0.15
C SER A 103 20.57 -9.34 -1.51
N LYS A 104 21.47 -8.56 -2.10
CA LYS A 104 21.33 -8.05 -3.48
C LYS A 104 21.73 -9.10 -4.54
N ARG A 105 22.04 -10.33 -4.13
CA ARG A 105 22.35 -11.44 -5.03
C ARG A 105 21.16 -11.75 -5.94
N ALA A 106 21.45 -12.09 -7.19
CA ALA A 106 20.45 -12.34 -8.23
C ALA A 106 19.38 -13.36 -7.81
N VAL A 107 19.75 -14.43 -7.10
CA VAL A 107 18.82 -15.46 -6.62
C VAL A 107 17.80 -14.90 -5.62
N ASN A 108 18.24 -14.09 -4.64
CA ASN A 108 17.36 -13.50 -3.64
C ASN A 108 16.44 -12.45 -4.27
N ARG A 109 16.99 -11.59 -5.14
CA ARG A 109 16.22 -10.63 -5.93
C ARG A 109 15.17 -11.33 -6.81
N GLY A 110 15.55 -12.42 -7.48
CA GLY A 110 14.64 -13.22 -8.29
C GLY A 110 13.50 -13.82 -7.48
N ARG A 111 13.75 -14.33 -6.26
CA ARG A 111 12.70 -14.81 -5.35
C ARG A 111 11.71 -13.70 -5.01
N VAL A 112 12.19 -12.57 -4.51
CA VAL A 112 11.34 -11.42 -4.13
C VAL A 112 10.54 -10.90 -5.32
N TRP A 113 11.16 -10.83 -6.51
CA TRP A 113 10.46 -10.46 -7.73
C TRP A 113 9.32 -11.43 -8.08
N MET A 114 9.58 -12.74 -8.00
CA MET A 114 8.53 -13.75 -8.23
C MET A 114 7.40 -13.64 -7.21
N ASP A 115 7.71 -13.36 -5.95
CA ASP A 115 6.69 -13.16 -4.90
C ASP A 115 5.84 -11.91 -5.18
N TRP A 116 6.45 -10.80 -5.63
CA TRP A 116 5.73 -9.61 -6.11
C TRP A 116 4.79 -9.92 -7.28
N GLN A 117 5.27 -10.69 -8.27
CA GLN A 117 4.45 -11.07 -9.42
C GLN A 117 3.25 -11.94 -9.02
N ARG A 118 3.39 -12.77 -7.97
CA ARG A 118 2.33 -13.63 -7.43
C ARG A 118 1.32 -12.91 -6.54
N VAL A 119 1.51 -11.63 -6.21
CA VAL A 119 0.45 -10.85 -5.54
C VAL A 119 -0.72 -10.74 -6.52
N VAL A 120 -1.87 -11.29 -6.13
CA VAL A 120 -3.11 -11.30 -6.93
C VAL A 120 -4.22 -10.66 -6.12
N TYR A 121 -5.14 -9.99 -6.79
CA TYR A 121 -6.37 -9.50 -6.20
C TYR A 121 -7.42 -10.62 -6.17
N ASP A 122 -7.95 -10.90 -4.99
CA ASP A 122 -8.87 -12.02 -4.71
C ASP A 122 -10.31 -11.55 -4.44
N GLY A 123 -10.64 -10.30 -4.77
CA GLY A 123 -11.90 -9.66 -4.39
C GLY A 123 -11.84 -8.89 -3.06
N ASN A 124 -10.75 -9.02 -2.29
CA ASN A 124 -10.55 -8.26 -1.06
C ASN A 124 -9.53 -7.14 -1.26
N LEU A 125 -10.04 -5.93 -1.57
CA LEU A 125 -9.19 -4.78 -1.88
C LEU A 125 -8.32 -4.36 -0.68
N GLN A 126 -8.80 -4.52 0.56
CA GLN A 126 -8.01 -4.21 1.75
C GLN A 126 -6.78 -5.13 1.88
N ASN A 127 -6.97 -6.44 1.69
CA ASN A 127 -5.88 -7.41 1.72
C ASN A 127 -4.91 -7.17 0.57
N TYR A 128 -5.41 -6.86 -0.62
CA TYR A 128 -4.58 -6.52 -1.77
C TYR A 128 -3.68 -5.30 -1.51
N ILE A 129 -4.25 -4.19 -1.03
CA ILE A 129 -3.48 -2.99 -0.66
C ILE A 129 -2.41 -3.33 0.38
N HIS A 130 -2.76 -4.11 1.40
CA HIS A 130 -1.81 -4.54 2.43
C HIS A 130 -0.65 -5.34 1.83
N ASN A 131 -0.94 -6.32 0.98
CA ASN A 131 0.06 -7.15 0.31
C ASN A 131 0.96 -6.33 -0.62
N CYS A 132 0.39 -5.37 -1.36
CA CYS A 132 1.14 -4.44 -2.19
C CYS A 132 2.14 -3.63 -1.36
N ARG A 133 1.68 -2.98 -0.28
CA ARG A 133 2.55 -2.22 0.64
C ARG A 133 3.67 -3.10 1.22
N LYS A 134 3.32 -4.28 1.73
CA LYS A 134 4.31 -5.25 2.24
C LYS A 134 5.37 -5.54 1.17
N MET A 135 4.96 -5.77 -0.07
CA MET A 135 5.88 -6.20 -1.11
C MET A 135 6.72 -5.09 -1.69
N THR A 136 6.24 -3.84 -1.72
CA THR A 136 7.07 -2.67 -2.01
C THR A 136 8.26 -2.59 -1.04
N MET A 137 8.03 -2.84 0.26
CA MET A 137 9.11 -2.84 1.26
C MET A 137 10.14 -3.95 1.01
N GLU A 138 9.71 -5.14 0.59
CA GLU A 138 10.64 -6.23 0.28
C GLU A 138 11.44 -5.97 -0.99
N LEU A 139 10.83 -5.38 -2.03
CA LEU A 139 11.51 -4.97 -3.26
C LEU A 139 12.62 -3.96 -2.95
N GLU A 140 12.33 -2.96 -2.13
CA GLU A 140 13.31 -1.97 -1.66
C GLU A 140 14.43 -2.63 -0.84
N ALA A 141 14.09 -3.56 0.05
CA ALA A 141 15.06 -4.25 0.91
C ALA A 141 16.13 -5.02 0.10
N VAL A 142 15.80 -5.49 -1.11
CA VAL A 142 16.74 -6.16 -2.01
C VAL A 142 17.22 -5.29 -3.18
N ASN A 143 16.91 -3.99 -3.15
CA ASN A 143 17.30 -2.99 -4.15
C ASN A 143 16.80 -3.32 -5.57
N ILE A 144 15.54 -3.74 -5.69
CA ILE A 144 14.82 -3.78 -6.96
C ILE A 144 14.15 -2.42 -7.17
N ILE A 145 14.66 -1.67 -8.13
CA ILE A 145 14.14 -0.35 -8.49
C ILE A 145 13.19 -0.54 -9.67
N ILE A 146 11.91 -0.23 -9.47
CA ILE A 146 10.89 -0.21 -10.51
C ILE A 146 10.59 1.27 -10.81
N PRO A 147 10.58 1.70 -12.07
CA PRO A 147 10.05 3.01 -12.44
C PRO A 147 8.66 3.24 -11.85
N LYS A 148 8.39 4.45 -11.37
CA LYS A 148 7.20 4.74 -10.54
C LYS A 148 5.91 4.52 -11.32
N ASP A 149 5.87 4.98 -12.56
CA ASP A 149 4.81 4.74 -13.54
C ASP A 149 4.55 3.24 -13.74
N LEU A 150 5.59 2.44 -13.95
CA LEU A 150 5.46 0.99 -14.13
C LEU A 150 4.96 0.29 -12.86
N LEU A 151 5.38 0.75 -11.68
CA LEU A 151 4.85 0.25 -10.42
C LEU A 151 3.35 0.58 -10.29
N SER A 152 2.96 1.82 -10.60
CA SER A 152 1.57 2.25 -10.61
C SER A 152 0.70 1.44 -11.57
N PHE A 153 1.16 1.22 -12.81
CA PHE A 153 0.47 0.35 -13.76
C PHE A 153 0.40 -1.10 -13.27
N SER A 154 1.45 -1.62 -12.64
CA SER A 154 1.43 -2.97 -12.07
C SER A 154 0.46 -3.09 -10.89
N LEU A 155 0.26 -2.04 -10.10
CA LEU A 155 -0.71 -2.01 -8.99
C LEU A 155 -2.14 -1.98 -9.51
N LEU A 156 -2.41 -1.13 -10.50
CA LEU A 156 -3.74 -0.92 -11.09
C LEU A 156 -4.14 -2.07 -12.02
N GLY A 157 -3.21 -2.59 -12.81
CA GLY A 157 -3.49 -3.64 -13.79
C GLY A 157 -4.01 -4.93 -13.18
N LYS A 158 -3.59 -5.27 -11.95
CA LYS A 158 -4.10 -6.44 -11.22
C LYS A 158 -5.53 -6.27 -10.69
N LEU A 159 -6.09 -5.06 -10.77
CA LEU A 159 -7.47 -4.72 -10.37
C LEU A 159 -8.40 -4.50 -11.58
N ALA A 160 -7.84 -4.35 -12.78
CA ALA A 160 -8.57 -3.89 -13.96
C ALA A 160 -9.68 -4.85 -14.43
N ASP A 161 -9.54 -6.13 -14.09
CA ASP A 161 -10.50 -7.19 -14.43
C ASP A 161 -11.71 -7.24 -13.49
N ASP A 162 -11.68 -6.53 -12.35
CA ASP A 162 -12.84 -6.43 -11.45
C ASP A 162 -13.85 -5.41 -11.99
N PRO A 163 -15.08 -5.82 -12.37
CA PRO A 163 -16.09 -4.92 -12.91
C PRO A 163 -16.49 -3.78 -11.96
N ASP A 164 -16.44 -4.00 -10.64
CA ASP A 164 -16.81 -3.00 -9.64
C ASP A 164 -15.72 -1.93 -9.46
N LEU A 165 -14.47 -2.26 -9.79
CA LEU A 165 -13.32 -1.36 -9.69
C LEU A 165 -12.93 -0.75 -11.04
N HIS A 166 -13.37 -1.31 -12.16
CA HIS A 166 -12.92 -0.96 -13.50
C HIS A 166 -12.89 0.56 -13.78
N GLN A 167 -14.01 1.26 -13.57
CA GLN A 167 -14.08 2.70 -13.82
C GLN A 167 -13.15 3.51 -12.89
N PHE A 168 -13.03 3.07 -11.64
CA PHE A 168 -12.15 3.72 -10.68
C PHE A 168 -10.69 3.54 -11.09
N VAL A 169 -10.28 2.32 -11.43
CA VAL A 169 -8.95 1.98 -11.92
C VAL A 169 -8.61 2.75 -13.20
N GLU A 170 -9.53 2.83 -14.16
CA GLU A 170 -9.35 3.58 -15.40
C GLU A 170 -9.11 5.07 -15.13
N ASN A 171 -9.91 5.69 -14.24
CA ASN A 171 -9.74 7.09 -13.87
C ASN A 171 -8.38 7.37 -13.21
N LEU A 172 -7.87 6.43 -12.39
CA LEU A 172 -6.53 6.55 -11.81
C LEU A 172 -5.44 6.38 -12.87
N THR A 173 -5.65 5.47 -13.82
CA THR A 173 -4.71 5.15 -14.92
C THR A 173 -4.53 6.32 -15.88
N LEU A 174 -5.60 7.06 -16.18
CA LEU A 174 -5.58 8.20 -17.10
C LEU A 174 -5.02 9.50 -16.47
N ASN A 175 -4.74 9.50 -15.16
CA ASN A 175 -4.18 10.65 -14.47
C ASN A 175 -2.65 10.60 -14.45
N GLU A 176 -2.01 11.27 -15.41
CA GLU A 176 -0.53 11.28 -15.57
C GLU A 176 0.20 11.70 -14.29
N ASP A 177 -0.28 12.72 -13.59
CA ASP A 177 0.33 13.21 -12.35
C ASP A 177 0.29 12.18 -11.20
N LEU A 178 -0.73 11.32 -11.21
CA LEU A 178 -0.94 10.30 -10.19
C LEU A 178 -0.12 9.03 -10.46
N ILE A 179 0.05 8.67 -11.73
CA ILE A 179 0.80 7.48 -12.14
C ILE A 179 2.29 7.58 -11.75
N GLU A 180 2.83 8.79 -11.64
CA GLU A 180 4.18 9.01 -11.08
C GLU A 180 4.27 8.87 -9.55
N LYS A 181 3.16 8.54 -8.87
CA LYS A 181 3.03 8.51 -7.40
C LYS A 181 2.32 7.23 -6.92
N PRO A 182 2.99 6.06 -6.95
CA PRO A 182 2.39 4.78 -6.57
C PRO A 182 1.83 4.74 -5.13
N GLU A 183 2.47 5.42 -4.18
CA GLU A 183 1.96 5.52 -2.80
C GLU A 183 0.61 6.25 -2.72
N GLU A 184 0.45 7.28 -3.54
CA GLU A 184 -0.78 8.08 -3.61
C GLU A 184 -1.92 7.27 -4.26
N ILE A 185 -1.61 6.36 -5.18
CA ILE A 185 -2.57 5.37 -5.69
C ILE A 185 -3.03 4.45 -4.56
N LEU A 186 -2.11 3.90 -3.77
CA LEU A 186 -2.45 3.02 -2.66
C LEU A 186 -3.31 3.74 -1.60
N ILE A 187 -3.10 5.05 -1.40
CA ILE A 187 -3.97 5.89 -0.56
C ILE A 187 -5.37 6.01 -1.17
N ARG A 188 -5.51 6.33 -2.46
CA ARG A 188 -6.82 6.42 -3.11
C ARG A 188 -7.58 5.09 -3.10
N LEU A 189 -6.90 3.97 -3.31
CA LEU A 189 -7.50 2.64 -3.17
C LEU A 189 -7.97 2.41 -1.73
N GLN A 190 -7.21 2.85 -0.72
CA GLN A 190 -7.59 2.75 0.69
C GLN A 190 -8.82 3.61 1.03
N ASP A 191 -8.90 4.81 0.46
CA ASP A 191 -10.05 5.70 0.61
C ASP A 191 -11.31 5.07 0.00
N TYR A 192 -11.19 4.47 -1.19
CA TYR A 192 -12.27 3.75 -1.84
C TYR A 192 -12.84 2.63 -0.95
N VAL A 193 -11.97 1.86 -0.28
CA VAL A 193 -12.40 0.81 0.67
C VAL A 193 -13.12 1.39 1.89
N SER A 194 -12.66 2.56 2.36
CA SER A 194 -13.13 3.17 3.61
C SER A 194 -14.46 3.92 3.46
N LEU A 195 -14.85 4.26 2.22
CA LEU A 195 -16.10 4.94 1.94
C LEU A 195 -17.30 3.99 2.10
N PRO A 196 -18.40 4.44 2.73
CA PRO A 196 -19.63 3.65 2.76
C PRO A 196 -20.14 3.43 1.32
N LYS A 197 -20.35 2.18 0.90
CA LYS A 197 -20.88 1.81 -0.43
C LYS A 197 -22.28 2.40 -0.76
N ASN A 198 -22.88 3.17 0.16
CA ASN A 198 -24.18 3.82 0.00
C ASN A 198 -24.13 5.27 -0.50
N SER A 199 -22.97 5.84 -0.83
CA SER A 199 -22.89 7.12 -1.53
C SER A 199 -22.67 6.91 -3.03
N LYS A 200 -23.76 6.80 -3.80
CA LYS A 200 -23.74 7.05 -5.26
C LYS A 200 -23.40 8.52 -5.52
N GLN A 201 -22.18 8.98 -5.23
CA GLN A 201 -21.77 10.36 -5.52
C GLN A 201 -20.26 10.58 -5.34
N ILE A 202 -19.42 9.82 -6.05
CA ILE A 202 -18.07 10.31 -6.38
C ILE A 202 -17.79 9.93 -7.83
N GLN A 203 -18.41 10.67 -8.75
CA GLN A 203 -17.79 10.93 -10.04
C GLN A 203 -17.42 12.40 -10.07
N ASN A 204 -16.16 12.65 -10.42
CA ASN A 204 -15.53 13.93 -10.70
C ASN A 204 -15.09 14.77 -9.48
N GLN A 205 -13.83 14.57 -9.08
CA GLN A 205 -13.01 15.68 -8.61
C GLN A 205 -11.71 15.71 -9.42
N SER A 206 -11.79 16.42 -10.54
CA SER A 206 -10.63 17.09 -11.16
C SER A 206 -10.86 18.59 -11.00
N ALA A 207 -9.83 19.28 -10.52
CA ALA A 207 -9.85 20.66 -10.07
C ALA A 207 -10.29 21.66 -11.14
N MET A 208 -11.08 22.69 -10.74
CA MET A 208 -10.93 24.08 -11.22
C MET A 208 -11.76 25.05 -10.35
N ALA A 209 -11.07 26.12 -9.94
CA ALA A 209 -11.47 27.47 -9.50
C ALA A 209 -12.90 27.78 -8.99
N LEU A 210 -12.90 28.57 -7.90
CA LEU A 210 -14.00 29.38 -7.35
C LEU A 210 -14.90 30.04 -8.41
N VAL A 211 -16.19 29.68 -8.43
CA VAL A 211 -17.28 30.59 -8.78
C VAL A 211 -18.44 30.35 -7.81
N SER A 212 -18.66 31.31 -6.91
CA SER A 212 -19.93 31.46 -6.22
C SER A 212 -20.95 32.01 -7.22
N THR A 213 -22.02 31.28 -7.50
CA THR A 213 -23.35 31.84 -7.81
C THR A 213 -24.41 30.76 -7.66
N ALA A 214 -25.59 31.19 -7.21
CA ALA A 214 -26.72 30.41 -6.72
C ALA A 214 -27.12 29.21 -7.59
N GLU A 215 -27.45 28.10 -6.93
CA GLU A 215 -28.14 26.96 -7.53
C GLU A 215 -29.56 27.36 -7.93
N GLU A 216 -29.82 27.53 -9.22
CA GLU A 216 -31.14 27.23 -9.76
C GLU A 216 -31.18 25.75 -10.14
N PRO A 217 -32.18 24.97 -9.68
CA PRO A 217 -32.26 23.56 -10.00
C PRO A 217 -32.47 23.39 -11.51
N TYR A 218 -31.53 22.73 -12.18
CA TYR A 218 -31.64 22.36 -13.58
C TYR A 218 -32.94 21.58 -13.81
N LYS A 219 -33.85 22.18 -14.58
CA LYS A 219 -35.14 21.59 -14.92
C LYS A 219 -34.89 20.37 -15.81
N ILE A 220 -35.06 19.16 -15.26
CA ILE A 220 -34.94 17.93 -16.04
C ILE A 220 -36.02 17.93 -17.12
N ILE A 221 -35.60 17.94 -18.39
CA ILE A 221 -36.49 17.89 -19.56
C ILE A 221 -36.64 16.43 -19.98
N TYR A 222 -37.85 15.89 -19.84
CA TYR A 222 -38.17 14.55 -20.30
C TYR A 222 -38.62 14.59 -21.77
N CYS A 223 -37.80 14.05 -22.67
CA CYS A 223 -38.11 14.01 -24.11
C CYS A 223 -38.92 12.76 -24.50
N CYS A 224 -39.79 12.90 -25.50
CA CYS A 224 -40.50 11.79 -26.15
C CYS A 224 -39.59 11.12 -27.20
N LYS A 225 -39.61 9.79 -27.30
CA LYS A 225 -38.72 9.01 -28.18
C LYS A 225 -39.43 7.77 -28.73
N ASN A 226 -38.92 7.19 -29.81
CA ASN A 226 -39.38 5.92 -30.40
C ASN A 226 -40.86 5.90 -30.82
N GLY A 227 -41.34 7.01 -31.38
CA GLY A 227 -42.72 7.10 -31.88
C GLY A 227 -43.80 7.13 -30.79
N ARG A 228 -43.43 7.36 -29.52
CA ARG A 228 -44.36 7.38 -28.38
C ARG A 228 -44.14 8.59 -27.49
N HIS A 229 -45.22 9.17 -26.97
CA HIS A 229 -45.14 10.22 -25.95
C HIS A 229 -44.62 9.65 -24.63
N ASN A 230 -43.75 10.41 -23.97
CA ASN A 230 -43.26 10.11 -22.64
C ASN A 230 -44.22 10.76 -21.62
N ASN A 231 -44.88 9.95 -20.78
CA ASN A 231 -45.84 10.46 -19.79
C ASN A 231 -45.23 11.39 -18.73
N LYS A 232 -43.89 11.48 -18.65
CA LYS A 232 -43.16 12.43 -17.80
C LYS A 232 -42.76 13.71 -18.54
N CYS A 233 -43.06 13.81 -19.84
CA CYS A 233 -42.79 14.99 -20.64
C CYS A 233 -43.53 16.20 -20.09
N ASN A 234 -42.79 17.29 -19.87
CA ASN A 234 -43.30 18.52 -19.28
C ASN A 234 -43.30 19.69 -20.29
N THR A 235 -43.02 19.42 -21.57
CA THR A 235 -42.93 20.46 -22.61
C THR A 235 -44.15 20.54 -23.53
N HIS A 236 -44.97 19.48 -23.59
CA HIS A 236 -46.21 19.42 -24.38
C HIS A 236 -47.11 18.29 -23.85
N LYS A 237 -48.40 18.31 -24.19
CA LYS A 237 -49.34 17.22 -23.86
C LYS A 237 -49.26 16.07 -24.87
N LYS A 238 -49.79 14.90 -24.50
CA LYS A 238 -49.81 13.72 -25.37
C LYS A 238 -50.47 13.99 -26.73
N GLU A 239 -51.59 14.70 -26.75
CA GLU A 239 -52.31 15.02 -27.99
C GLU A 239 -51.46 15.82 -28.99
N GLU A 240 -50.54 16.65 -28.48
CA GLU A 240 -49.71 17.59 -29.24
C GLU A 240 -48.31 17.01 -29.56
N CYS A 241 -48.05 15.75 -29.20
CA CYS A 241 -46.73 15.14 -29.34
C CYS A 241 -46.41 14.80 -30.80
N TRP A 242 -45.51 15.56 -31.43
CA TRP A 242 -45.13 15.32 -32.84
C TRP A 242 -44.32 14.03 -33.05
N ILE A 243 -43.80 13.43 -31.98
CA ILE A 243 -43.14 12.12 -32.03
C ILE A 243 -44.19 11.01 -32.20
N GLU A 244 -45.35 11.13 -31.54
CA GLU A 244 -46.47 10.17 -31.63
C GLU A 244 -47.40 10.49 -32.80
N ASN A 245 -47.59 11.79 -33.11
CA ASN A 245 -48.42 12.31 -34.19
C ASN A 245 -47.60 13.18 -35.17
N PRO A 246 -46.82 12.57 -36.09
CA PRO A 246 -45.91 13.31 -37.00
C PRO A 246 -46.58 14.36 -37.89
N ALA A 247 -47.88 14.23 -38.16
CA ALA A 247 -48.66 15.19 -38.95
C ALA A 247 -48.81 16.57 -38.27
N LEU A 248 -48.61 16.64 -36.95
CA LEU A 248 -48.67 17.88 -36.17
C LEU A 248 -47.32 18.64 -36.16
N ARG A 249 -46.28 18.08 -36.78
CA ARG A 249 -44.95 18.68 -36.79
C ARG A 249 -44.98 20.02 -37.53
N PRO A 250 -44.55 21.14 -36.90
CA PRO A 250 -44.49 22.43 -37.56
C PRO A 250 -43.52 22.37 -38.73
N ILE A 251 -43.98 22.83 -39.88
CA ILE A 251 -43.16 23.02 -41.05
C ILE A 251 -42.22 24.20 -40.74
N ARG A 252 -40.91 23.99 -40.81
CA ARG A 252 -39.94 25.09 -40.70
C ARG A 252 -40.08 25.94 -41.95
N ASN A 253 -40.51 27.18 -41.80
CA ASN A 253 -40.31 28.20 -42.81
C ASN A 253 -38.83 28.62 -42.72
N GLU A 254 -38.12 28.58 -43.85
CA GLU A 254 -36.73 29.03 -44.00
C GLU A 254 -36.61 30.55 -43.84
#